data_AF-A0A662IUW9-F1
#
_entry.id   AF-A0A662IUW9-F1
#
_cell.length_a   1.000
_cell.length_b   1.000
_cell.length_c   1.000
_cell.angle_alpha   90.00
_cell.angle_beta   90.00
_cell.angle_gamma   90.00
#
_symmetry.space_group_name_H-M   'P 1'
#
loop_
_entity.id
_entity.type
_entity.pdbx_description
1 polymer ?
#
loop_
_entity_poly.entity_id
_entity_poly.type
_entity_poly.pdbx_seq_one_letter_code
_entity_poly.pdbx_strand_id
1 'polypeptide(L)'
;MSIRRGESRTTATIITLIIAVVVIAAALYLLIPQKPATYKFALSALFSKPYYRVGEEAVLNIEVTNLNNTDVTKPLVVQLDGSVIFSKEITIPANSTRMVTVKFNVSKPANVTIKIGEETKTLELSVVRCVIDFRGKEVEIPYRVERAVVLAEYQIVYALGAWNCVVGVSHYAYSNPIMLALRDVNITEVPSPGTSWSLNLEELMALNPQVVLTYGFSPRTNRTVEQIENLGIPCIVISLSDLDDLYRLIRLYGEVFGKEDRAEELISMINQTLNLIRERTANLSIEDKPKVIHTWSSPLKVTGGLGVTNTLIEIAGGINLAASEFPNEKYPTVSIEKILEWKPDIIIIWGAARYSAEDILNDPQWQSVPAVQNGKVYKYPRTSTWAPEVAILALRFAKWIHPELFSDINIQEYADQYFMQVYGIPGPFEWEP
;
A
#
# COMPACT_ATOMS: atom_id res chain seq x y z
N MET A 1 -89.55 69.30 -33.01
CA MET A 1 -89.27 67.87 -32.74
C MET A 1 -87.90 67.58 -33.34
N SER A 2 -86.80 67.72 -32.59
CA SER A 2 -86.16 66.72 -31.71
C SER A 2 -85.82 65.41 -32.43
N ILE A 3 -84.63 64.83 -32.12
CA ILE A 3 -84.01 63.57 -32.61
C ILE A 3 -83.07 63.83 -33.81
N ARG A 4 -81.74 63.59 -33.85
CA ARG A 4 -80.78 62.69 -33.18
C ARG A 4 -79.44 63.44 -32.98
N ARG A 5 -78.98 63.61 -31.73
CA ARG A 5 -77.61 64.10 -31.41
C ARG A 5 -76.92 63.21 -30.35
N GLY A 6 -77.31 61.93 -30.30
CA GLY A 6 -76.96 60.99 -29.22
C GLY A 6 -75.97 59.88 -29.58
N GLU A 7 -75.63 59.64 -30.85
CA GLU A 7 -74.83 58.48 -31.26
C GLU A 7 -73.31 58.75 -31.38
N SER A 8 -72.85 60.00 -31.24
CA SER A 8 -71.43 60.35 -31.48
C SER A 8 -70.53 60.26 -30.24
N ARG A 9 -71.06 60.50 -29.03
CA ARG A 9 -70.24 60.48 -27.80
C ARG A 9 -69.97 59.06 -27.30
N THR A 10 -70.95 58.18 -27.38
CA THR A 10 -70.84 56.79 -26.89
C THR A 10 -69.80 56.00 -27.66
N THR A 11 -69.76 56.16 -28.98
CA THR A 11 -68.80 55.47 -29.88
C THR A 11 -67.37 55.95 -29.64
N ALA A 12 -67.17 57.25 -29.43
CA ALA A 12 -65.85 57.81 -29.10
C ALA A 12 -65.35 57.27 -27.75
N THR A 13 -66.20 57.25 -26.70
CA THR A 13 -65.83 56.70 -25.39
C THR A 13 -65.53 55.21 -25.44
N ILE A 14 -66.29 54.42 -26.22
CA ILE A 14 -66.03 52.99 -26.42
C ILE A 14 -64.68 52.78 -27.11
N ILE A 15 -64.36 53.56 -28.15
CA ILE A 15 -63.06 53.47 -28.85
C ILE A 15 -61.91 53.82 -27.90
N THR A 16 -62.04 54.88 -27.09
CA THR A 16 -61.00 55.26 -26.11
C THR A 16 -60.81 54.18 -25.04
N LEU A 17 -61.89 53.55 -24.58
CA LEU A 17 -61.83 52.45 -23.61
C LEU A 17 -61.16 51.21 -24.20
N ILE A 18 -61.47 50.87 -25.46
CA ILE A 18 -60.83 49.75 -26.18
C ILE A 18 -59.32 50.02 -26.35
N ILE A 19 -58.94 51.23 -26.75
CA ILE A 19 -57.52 51.59 -26.89
C ILE A 19 -56.82 51.49 -25.52
N ALA A 20 -57.43 52.00 -24.45
CA ALA A 20 -56.86 51.90 -23.10
C ALA A 20 -56.68 50.44 -22.66
N VAL A 21 -57.68 49.58 -22.89
CA VAL A 21 -57.60 48.15 -22.57
C VAL A 21 -56.51 47.45 -23.40
N VAL A 22 -56.37 47.76 -24.69
CA VAL A 22 -55.33 47.18 -25.55
C VAL A 22 -53.94 47.64 -25.12
N VAL A 23 -53.76 48.91 -24.77
CA VAL A 23 -52.49 49.46 -24.29
C VAL A 23 -52.12 48.85 -22.94
N ILE A 24 -53.08 48.71 -22.02
CA ILE A 24 -52.86 48.05 -20.72
C ILE A 24 -52.55 46.57 -20.90
N ALA A 25 -53.25 45.87 -21.81
CA ALA A 25 -52.97 44.46 -22.13
C ALA A 25 -51.58 44.29 -22.76
N ALA A 26 -51.15 45.18 -23.65
CA ALA A 26 -49.82 45.17 -24.24
C ALA A 26 -48.73 45.47 -23.21
N ALA A 27 -48.96 46.44 -22.31
CA ALA A 27 -48.04 46.75 -21.22
C ALA A 27 -47.94 45.59 -20.21
N LEU A 28 -49.06 44.96 -19.85
CA LEU A 28 -49.10 43.75 -19.03
C LEU A 28 -48.39 42.57 -19.71
N TYR A 29 -48.56 42.40 -21.02
CA TYR A 29 -47.87 41.37 -21.81
C TYR A 29 -46.35 41.57 -21.83
N LEU A 30 -45.88 42.82 -21.90
CA LEU A 30 -44.46 43.17 -21.82
C LEU A 30 -43.86 42.99 -20.42
N LEU A 31 -44.71 42.99 -19.38
CA LEU A 31 -44.32 42.72 -17.99
C LEU A 31 -44.33 41.22 -17.64
N ILE A 32 -44.80 40.34 -18.54
CA ILE A 32 -44.67 38.89 -18.36
C ILE A 32 -43.19 38.54 -18.56
N PRO A 33 -42.50 37.96 -17.56
CA PRO A 33 -41.13 37.51 -17.72
C PRO A 33 -41.07 36.50 -18.87
N GLN A 34 -40.42 36.89 -19.96
CA GLN A 34 -40.19 36.01 -21.10
C GLN A 34 -39.38 34.81 -20.59
N LYS A 35 -39.85 33.60 -20.88
CA LYS A 35 -39.13 32.37 -20.54
C LYS A 35 -37.73 32.50 -21.14
N PRO A 36 -36.65 32.34 -20.37
CA PRO A 36 -35.29 32.52 -20.89
C PRO A 36 -35.12 31.64 -22.14
N ALA A 37 -34.53 32.20 -23.19
CA ALA A 37 -34.29 31.48 -24.43
C ALA A 37 -33.53 30.17 -24.12
N THR A 38 -34.17 29.04 -24.36
CA THR A 38 -33.59 27.72 -24.12
C THR A 38 -32.65 27.42 -25.28
N TYR A 39 -31.35 27.68 -25.08
CA TYR A 39 -30.32 27.41 -26.07
C TYR A 39 -29.96 25.93 -26.05
N LYS A 40 -30.00 25.29 -27.21
CA LYS A 40 -29.64 23.87 -27.36
C LYS A 40 -28.19 23.73 -27.80
N PHE A 41 -27.41 22.94 -27.05
CA PHE A 41 -26.06 22.54 -27.45
C PHE A 41 -25.98 21.01 -27.52
N ALA A 42 -25.05 20.50 -28.31
CA ALA A 42 -24.54 19.15 -28.11
C ALA A 42 -23.11 19.27 -27.57
N LEU A 43 -22.81 18.48 -26.53
CA LEU A 43 -21.52 18.51 -25.87
C LEU A 43 -20.85 17.13 -25.92
N SER A 44 -19.63 17.10 -26.45
CA SER A 44 -18.75 15.95 -26.50
C SER A 44 -17.44 16.33 -25.81
N ALA A 45 -16.80 15.39 -25.12
CA ALA A 45 -15.52 15.67 -24.47
C ALA A 45 -14.73 14.38 -24.23
N LEU A 46 -13.41 14.48 -24.35
CA LEU A 46 -12.49 13.36 -24.21
C LEU A 46 -11.14 13.83 -23.69
N PHE A 47 -10.55 13.04 -22.79
CA PHE A 47 -9.15 13.21 -22.39
C PHE A 47 -8.20 12.74 -23.51
N SER A 48 -7.06 13.42 -23.66
CA SER A 48 -6.02 13.00 -24.61
C SER A 48 -5.35 11.67 -24.23
N LYS A 49 -5.47 11.21 -22.98
CA LYS A 49 -4.95 9.93 -22.48
C LYS A 49 -6.03 9.18 -21.70
N PRO A 50 -5.96 7.83 -21.65
CA PRO A 50 -6.89 7.04 -20.86
C PRO A 50 -6.72 7.22 -19.34
N TYR A 51 -5.53 7.67 -18.90
CA TYR A 51 -5.19 8.02 -17.53
C TYR A 51 -4.03 9.00 -17.50
N TYR A 52 -3.79 9.62 -16.34
CA TYR A 52 -2.69 10.56 -16.10
C TYR A 52 -1.93 10.20 -14.82
N ARG A 53 -0.65 10.53 -14.75
CA ARG A 53 0.14 10.41 -13.51
C ARG A 53 -0.18 11.56 -12.55
N VAL A 54 -0.08 11.33 -11.25
CA VAL A 54 -0.03 12.42 -10.26
C VAL A 54 1.11 13.38 -10.64
N GLY A 55 0.81 14.68 -10.69
CA GLY A 55 1.72 15.74 -11.10
C GLY A 55 1.74 16.03 -12.61
N GLU A 56 1.07 15.22 -13.43
CA GLU A 56 0.97 15.44 -14.87
C GLU A 56 -0.07 16.53 -15.22
N GLU A 57 0.09 17.19 -16.37
CA GLU A 57 -0.93 18.08 -16.93
C GLU A 57 -1.95 17.25 -17.75
N ALA A 58 -3.19 17.19 -17.28
CA ALA A 58 -4.30 16.63 -18.05
C ALA A 58 -4.69 17.55 -19.21
N VAL A 59 -5.05 16.95 -20.34
CA VAL A 59 -5.54 17.66 -21.53
C VAL A 59 -6.93 17.15 -21.86
N LEU A 60 -7.93 18.00 -21.64
CA LEU A 60 -9.34 17.74 -21.92
C LEU A 60 -9.75 18.49 -23.18
N ASN A 61 -10.18 17.76 -24.22
CA ASN A 61 -10.71 18.33 -25.44
C ASN A 61 -12.23 18.29 -25.38
N ILE A 62 -12.85 19.46 -25.55
CA ILE A 62 -14.29 19.67 -25.45
C ILE A 62 -14.77 20.15 -26.81
N GLU A 63 -15.77 19.47 -27.33
CA GLU A 63 -16.50 19.83 -28.54
C GLU A 63 -17.87 20.36 -28.13
N VAL A 64 -18.17 21.59 -28.56
CA VAL A 64 -19.47 22.20 -28.33
C VAL A 64 -20.10 22.55 -29.66
N THR A 65 -21.21 21.90 -29.97
CA THR A 65 -21.99 22.16 -31.19
C THR A 65 -23.21 22.99 -30.82
N ASN A 66 -23.32 24.18 -31.42
CA ASN A 66 -24.50 25.02 -31.30
C ASN A 66 -25.59 24.50 -32.23
N LEU A 67 -26.72 24.05 -31.67
CA LEU A 67 -27.87 23.54 -32.42
C LEU A 67 -28.93 24.63 -32.69
N ASN A 68 -28.61 25.88 -32.40
CA ASN A 68 -29.49 27.03 -32.61
C ASN A 68 -29.18 27.70 -33.95
N ASN A 69 -30.19 28.33 -34.54
CA ASN A 69 -30.08 29.07 -35.80
C ASN A 69 -29.48 30.48 -35.65
N THR A 70 -28.95 30.80 -34.47
CA THR A 70 -28.30 32.09 -34.17
C THR A 70 -26.99 31.83 -33.44
N ASP A 71 -26.07 32.78 -33.52
CA ASP A 71 -24.83 32.75 -32.75
C ASP A 71 -25.16 32.83 -31.26
N VAL A 72 -24.56 31.96 -30.47
CA VAL A 72 -24.80 31.92 -29.02
C VAL A 72 -23.50 32.14 -28.28
N THR A 73 -23.50 33.07 -27.33
CA THR A 73 -22.39 33.28 -26.39
C THR A 73 -22.83 32.82 -25.01
N LYS A 74 -22.12 31.82 -24.46
CA LYS A 74 -22.35 31.28 -23.12
C LYS A 74 -21.02 30.91 -22.45
N PRO A 75 -20.97 30.91 -21.11
CA PRO A 75 -19.81 30.45 -20.38
C PRO A 75 -19.71 28.93 -20.51
N LEU A 76 -18.57 28.45 -21.01
CA LEU A 76 -18.15 27.07 -20.87
C LEU A 76 -17.42 26.94 -19.54
N VAL A 77 -17.97 26.14 -18.63
CA VAL A 77 -17.44 25.91 -17.29
C VAL A 77 -16.97 24.47 -17.16
N VAL A 78 -15.76 24.25 -16.66
CA VAL A 78 -15.24 22.93 -16.29
C VAL A 78 -14.98 22.91 -14.79
N GLN A 79 -15.47 21.86 -14.14
CA GLN A 79 -15.36 21.64 -12.70
C GLN A 79 -14.67 20.32 -12.41
N LEU A 80 -13.78 20.29 -11.41
CA LEU A 80 -13.24 19.07 -10.79
C LEU A 80 -13.92 18.91 -9.43
N ASP A 81 -14.66 17.80 -9.24
CA ASP A 81 -15.42 17.53 -8.01
C ASP A 81 -16.27 18.73 -7.55
N GLY A 82 -16.88 19.44 -8.51
CA GLY A 82 -17.69 20.65 -8.27
C GLY A 82 -16.91 21.96 -8.16
N SER A 83 -15.58 21.93 -8.01
CA SER A 83 -14.72 23.13 -7.99
C SER A 83 -14.42 23.62 -9.40
N VAL A 84 -14.73 24.87 -9.73
CA VAL A 84 -14.49 25.43 -11.06
C VAL A 84 -12.99 25.59 -11.31
N ILE A 85 -12.48 24.97 -12.37
CA ILE A 85 -11.08 25.08 -12.80
C ILE A 85 -10.91 25.85 -14.12
N PHE A 86 -11.99 25.98 -14.89
CA PHE A 86 -12.02 26.74 -16.12
C PHE A 86 -13.40 27.35 -16.28
N SER A 87 -13.45 28.63 -16.64
CA SER A 87 -14.69 29.32 -17.01
C SER A 87 -14.34 30.37 -18.05
N LYS A 88 -14.91 30.25 -19.26
CA LYS A 88 -14.68 31.21 -20.33
C LYS A 88 -15.93 31.37 -21.18
N GLU A 89 -16.32 32.61 -21.45
CA GLU A 89 -17.34 32.92 -22.44
C GLU A 89 -16.88 32.47 -23.83
N ILE A 90 -17.66 31.62 -24.47
CA ILE A 90 -17.42 31.18 -25.84
C ILE A 90 -18.60 31.53 -26.72
N THR A 91 -18.32 32.25 -27.81
CA THR A 91 -19.26 32.44 -28.91
C THR A 91 -19.17 31.26 -29.86
N ILE A 92 -20.30 30.62 -30.15
CA ILE A 92 -20.39 29.50 -31.08
C ILE A 92 -21.36 29.92 -32.18
N PRO A 93 -20.90 30.06 -33.44
CA PRO A 93 -21.78 30.44 -34.54
C PRO A 93 -22.97 29.48 -34.71
N ALA A 94 -24.06 29.97 -35.30
CA ALA A 94 -25.25 29.16 -35.60
C ALA A 94 -24.90 27.85 -36.33
N ASN A 95 -25.49 26.73 -35.91
CA ASN A 95 -25.32 25.41 -36.53
C ASN A 95 -23.84 25.00 -36.75
N SER A 96 -22.94 25.43 -35.85
CA SER A 96 -21.51 25.18 -35.95
C SER A 96 -20.94 24.55 -34.69
N THR A 97 -19.73 24.01 -34.82
CA THR A 97 -19.00 23.36 -33.74
C THR A 97 -17.77 24.17 -33.38
N ARG A 98 -17.51 24.30 -32.09
CA ARG A 98 -16.31 24.91 -31.54
C ARG A 98 -15.57 23.92 -30.65
N MET A 99 -14.26 23.78 -30.89
CA MET A 99 -13.37 23.02 -30.04
C MET A 99 -12.76 23.92 -28.96
N VAL A 100 -12.70 23.43 -27.74
CA VAL A 100 -12.02 24.06 -26.61
C VAL A 100 -11.15 23.03 -25.91
N THR A 101 -9.88 23.35 -25.73
CA THR A 101 -8.95 22.53 -24.95
C THR A 101 -8.74 23.16 -23.59
N VAL A 102 -8.91 22.38 -22.53
CA VAL A 102 -8.65 22.77 -21.15
C VAL A 102 -7.52 21.92 -20.60
N LYS A 103 -6.55 22.58 -19.98
CA LYS A 103 -5.37 21.96 -19.37
C LYS A 103 -5.34 22.23 -17.89
N PHE A 104 -5.03 21.23 -17.07
CA PHE A 104 -4.95 21.38 -15.62
C PHE A 104 -4.06 20.32 -14.98
N ASN A 105 -3.47 20.63 -13.83
CA ASN A 105 -2.60 19.70 -13.11
C ASN A 105 -3.42 18.61 -12.40
N VAL A 106 -2.96 17.37 -12.52
CA VAL A 106 -3.60 16.19 -11.92
C VAL A 106 -2.99 15.92 -10.56
N SER A 107 -3.81 15.86 -9.52
CA SER A 107 -3.37 15.50 -8.16
C SER A 107 -4.03 14.23 -7.63
N LYS A 108 -5.24 13.91 -8.08
CA LYS A 108 -6.04 12.76 -7.63
C LYS A 108 -7.15 12.44 -8.64
N PRO A 109 -7.75 11.23 -8.59
CA PRO A 109 -8.97 10.94 -9.31
C PRO A 109 -10.07 11.94 -8.97
N ALA A 110 -10.86 12.33 -9.97
CA ALA A 110 -11.90 13.33 -9.82
C ALA A 110 -12.98 13.17 -10.89
N ASN A 111 -14.20 13.58 -10.57
CA ASN A 111 -15.26 13.77 -11.54
C ASN A 111 -15.07 15.12 -12.24
N VAL A 112 -15.00 15.10 -13.57
CA VAL A 112 -14.84 16.28 -14.40
C VAL A 112 -16.18 16.61 -15.04
N THR A 113 -16.80 17.69 -14.58
CA THR A 113 -18.11 18.15 -15.07
C THR A 113 -17.92 19.36 -15.98
N ILE A 114 -18.46 19.27 -17.19
CA ILE A 114 -18.43 20.31 -18.21
C ILE A 114 -19.85 20.84 -18.38
N LYS A 115 -20.02 22.16 -18.36
CA LYS A 115 -21.32 22.82 -18.47
C LYS A 115 -21.30 23.94 -19.49
N ILE A 116 -22.35 24.01 -20.31
CA ILE A 116 -22.64 25.18 -21.14
C ILE A 116 -24.15 25.38 -21.26
N GLY A 117 -24.64 26.53 -20.79
CA GLY A 117 -26.08 26.74 -20.66
C GLY A 117 -26.71 25.72 -19.72
N GLU A 118 -27.69 24.96 -20.21
CA GLU A 118 -28.33 23.86 -19.46
C GLU A 118 -27.68 22.49 -19.70
N GLU A 119 -26.80 22.39 -20.69
CA GLU A 119 -26.15 21.13 -21.06
C GLU A 119 -24.99 20.80 -20.12
N THR A 120 -24.93 19.54 -19.69
CA THR A 120 -23.90 19.03 -18.77
C THR A 120 -23.35 17.68 -19.23
N LYS A 121 -22.04 17.50 -19.14
CA LYS A 121 -21.36 16.22 -19.36
C LYS A 121 -20.42 15.95 -18.20
N THR A 122 -20.40 14.72 -17.71
CA THR A 122 -19.45 14.28 -16.67
C THR A 122 -18.55 13.17 -17.23
N LEU A 123 -17.27 13.24 -16.89
CA LEU A 123 -16.23 12.26 -17.20
C LEU A 123 -15.49 11.91 -15.91
N GLU A 124 -14.91 10.73 -15.83
CA GLU A 124 -14.00 10.37 -14.74
C GLU A 124 -12.55 10.60 -15.17
N LEU A 125 -11.77 11.27 -14.32
CA LEU A 125 -10.33 11.40 -14.48
C LEU A 125 -9.65 10.21 -13.79
N SER A 126 -9.18 9.27 -14.59
CA SER A 126 -8.35 8.15 -14.12
C SER A 126 -6.94 8.61 -13.81
N VAL A 127 -6.47 8.34 -12.58
CA VAL A 127 -5.15 8.77 -12.10
C VAL A 127 -4.37 7.58 -11.58
N VAL A 128 -3.10 7.52 -11.97
CA VAL A 128 -2.11 6.56 -11.46
C VAL A 128 -1.04 7.32 -10.67
N ARG A 129 -0.34 6.60 -9.79
CA ARG A 129 0.85 7.10 -9.11
C ARG A 129 2.00 6.11 -9.29
N CYS A 130 3.22 6.58 -9.11
CA CYS A 130 4.41 5.75 -9.19
C CYS A 130 4.91 5.44 -7.78
N VAL A 131 5.43 4.22 -7.61
CA VAL A 131 6.23 3.82 -6.46
C VAL A 131 7.56 3.24 -6.96
N ILE A 132 8.62 3.33 -6.17
CA ILE A 132 9.94 2.79 -6.55
C ILE A 132 10.19 1.48 -5.81
N ASP A 133 10.33 0.39 -6.56
CA ASP A 133 10.56 -0.94 -5.98
C ASP A 133 12.05 -1.19 -5.65
N PHE A 134 12.40 -2.40 -5.20
CA PHE A 134 13.78 -2.74 -4.82
C PHE A 134 14.74 -2.87 -6.01
N ARG A 135 14.23 -2.90 -7.24
CA ARG A 135 15.05 -2.83 -8.47
C ARG A 135 15.43 -1.38 -8.81
N GLY A 136 14.87 -0.40 -8.11
CA GLY A 136 14.95 1.01 -8.49
C GLY A 136 14.04 1.34 -9.68
N LYS A 137 13.09 0.47 -10.02
CA LYS A 137 12.14 0.68 -11.11
C LYS A 137 10.93 1.46 -10.60
N GLU A 138 10.55 2.51 -11.33
CA GLU A 138 9.24 3.14 -11.15
C GLU A 138 8.14 2.20 -11.64
N VAL A 139 7.20 1.88 -10.76
CA VAL A 139 6.03 1.05 -11.05
C VAL A 139 4.79 1.93 -10.97
N GLU A 140 4.09 2.07 -12.10
CA GLU A 140 2.77 2.72 -12.13
C GLU A 140 1.74 1.80 -11.47
N ILE A 141 1.04 2.32 -10.47
CA ILE A 141 -0.08 1.66 -9.79
C ILE A 141 -1.29 2.60 -9.78
N PRO A 142 -2.52 2.07 -9.64
CA PRO A 142 -3.70 2.92 -9.43
C PRO A 142 -3.50 3.87 -8.25
N TYR A 143 -4.12 5.05 -8.30
CA TYR A 143 -4.02 6.03 -7.21
C TYR A 143 -4.36 5.41 -5.84
N ARG A 144 -5.40 4.57 -5.80
CA ARG A 144 -5.76 3.73 -4.66
C ARG A 144 -5.75 2.26 -5.08
N VAL A 145 -5.02 1.44 -4.33
CA VAL A 145 -5.02 -0.02 -4.50
C VAL A 145 -6.17 -0.62 -3.69
N GLU A 146 -7.03 -1.36 -4.37
CA GLU A 146 -8.22 -2.04 -3.83
C GLU A 146 -8.14 -3.56 -4.03
N ARG A 147 -7.30 -4.04 -4.94
CA ARG A 147 -7.09 -5.47 -5.22
C ARG A 147 -5.61 -5.78 -5.39
N ALA A 148 -4.94 -6.18 -4.33
CA ALA A 148 -3.55 -6.61 -4.32
C ALA A 148 -3.45 -8.13 -4.14
N VAL A 149 -2.52 -8.74 -4.88
CA VAL A 149 -2.04 -10.09 -4.58
C VAL A 149 -0.69 -9.98 -3.90
N VAL A 150 -0.57 -10.56 -2.71
CA VAL A 150 0.58 -10.40 -1.81
C VAL A 150 1.33 -11.73 -1.67
N LEU A 151 2.34 -11.92 -2.51
CA LEU A 151 3.16 -13.15 -2.55
C LEU A 151 4.38 -13.11 -1.62
N ALA A 152 4.63 -11.98 -0.97
CA ALA A 152 5.74 -11.75 -0.05
C ALA A 152 5.31 -10.86 1.13
N GLU A 153 5.80 -11.15 2.33
CA GLU A 153 5.59 -10.36 3.57
C GLU A 153 4.15 -9.86 3.83
N TYR A 154 3.15 -10.74 3.63
CA TYR A 154 1.73 -10.44 3.84
C TYR A 154 1.39 -9.97 5.26
N GLN A 155 2.18 -10.33 6.26
CA GLN A 155 2.01 -9.86 7.64
C GLN A 155 2.16 -8.34 7.74
N ILE A 156 3.05 -7.72 6.95
CA ILE A 156 3.23 -6.26 6.95
C ILE A 156 1.95 -5.57 6.44
N VAL A 157 1.33 -6.10 5.39
CA VAL A 157 0.08 -5.54 4.85
C VAL A 157 -1.04 -5.58 5.89
N TYR A 158 -1.13 -6.67 6.65
CA TYR A 158 -2.07 -6.76 7.77
C TYR A 158 -1.72 -5.76 8.88
N ALA A 159 -0.45 -5.67 9.30
CA ALA A 159 0.03 -4.76 10.35
C ALA A 159 -0.20 -3.27 10.03
N LEU A 160 -0.20 -2.93 8.73
CA LEU A 160 -0.52 -1.59 8.22
C LEU A 160 -2.04 -1.28 8.26
N GLY A 161 -2.88 -2.26 8.56
CA GLY A 161 -4.34 -2.14 8.49
C GLY A 161 -4.84 -1.98 7.06
N ALA A 162 -4.18 -2.63 6.09
CA ALA A 162 -4.49 -2.60 4.67
C ALA A 162 -5.03 -3.95 4.15
N TRP A 163 -5.44 -4.86 5.04
CA TRP A 163 -5.87 -6.20 4.62
C TRP A 163 -7.11 -6.20 3.71
N ASN A 164 -7.95 -5.17 3.80
CA ASN A 164 -9.19 -5.03 3.03
C ASN A 164 -8.98 -4.94 1.51
N CYS A 165 -7.77 -4.63 1.03
CA CYS A 165 -7.46 -4.65 -0.40
C CYS A 165 -6.81 -5.96 -0.87
N VAL A 166 -6.56 -6.93 0.01
CA VAL A 166 -5.89 -8.18 -0.36
C VAL A 166 -6.90 -9.15 -0.98
N VAL A 167 -6.70 -9.51 -2.25
CA VAL A 167 -7.52 -10.49 -2.98
C VAL A 167 -6.82 -11.82 -3.21
N GLY A 168 -5.52 -11.89 -2.93
CA GLY A 168 -4.81 -13.17 -2.91
C GLY A 168 -3.49 -13.09 -2.16
N VAL A 169 -3.03 -14.24 -1.70
CA VAL A 169 -1.82 -14.38 -0.86
C VAL A 169 -0.92 -15.50 -1.37
N SER A 170 0.34 -15.50 -0.94
CA SER A 170 1.16 -16.69 -1.14
C SER A 170 0.59 -17.88 -0.36
N HIS A 171 0.67 -19.07 -0.96
CA HIS A 171 0.34 -20.35 -0.32
C HIS A 171 1.04 -20.56 1.04
N TYR A 172 2.22 -19.94 1.26
CA TYR A 172 2.90 -20.01 2.56
C TYR A 172 2.09 -19.39 3.71
N ALA A 173 1.20 -18.45 3.42
CA ALA A 173 0.33 -17.80 4.40
C ALA A 173 -0.57 -18.80 5.14
N TYR A 174 -0.98 -19.90 4.48
CA TYR A 174 -1.82 -20.94 5.07
C TYR A 174 -1.14 -21.72 6.20
N SER A 175 0.18 -21.60 6.32
CA SER A 175 0.98 -22.24 7.38
C SER A 175 1.64 -21.22 8.32
N ASN A 176 1.33 -19.93 8.16
CA ASN A 176 1.96 -18.87 8.94
C ASN A 176 1.25 -18.75 10.30
N PRO A 177 1.97 -18.92 11.42
CA PRO A 177 1.33 -18.92 12.74
C PRO A 177 0.61 -17.61 13.09
N ILE A 178 1.14 -16.46 12.66
CA ILE A 178 0.51 -15.16 12.90
C ILE A 178 -0.78 -15.04 12.10
N MET A 179 -0.73 -15.37 10.80
CA MET A 179 -1.92 -15.27 9.95
C MET A 179 -3.03 -16.24 10.36
N LEU A 180 -2.67 -17.42 10.86
CA LEU A 180 -3.62 -18.40 11.39
C LEU A 180 -4.25 -17.97 12.72
N ALA A 181 -3.59 -17.10 13.48
CA ALA A 181 -4.06 -16.62 14.77
C ALA A 181 -4.95 -15.37 14.68
N LEU A 182 -5.04 -14.75 13.50
CA LEU A 182 -5.91 -13.59 13.26
C LEU A 182 -7.38 -13.98 13.48
N ARG A 183 -8.16 -13.05 14.06
CA ARG A 183 -9.56 -13.30 14.44
C ARG A 183 -10.56 -12.84 13.39
N ASP A 184 -10.19 -11.85 12.59
CA ASP A 184 -11.01 -11.19 11.58
C ASP A 184 -10.73 -11.71 10.16
N VAL A 185 -9.70 -12.55 10.00
CA VAL A 185 -9.27 -13.12 8.73
C VAL A 185 -9.09 -14.62 8.87
N ASN A 186 -9.86 -15.40 8.12
CA ASN A 186 -9.51 -16.81 7.89
C ASN A 186 -8.53 -16.89 6.71
N ILE A 187 -7.23 -16.93 7.00
CA ILE A 187 -6.20 -16.90 5.95
C ILE A 187 -6.31 -18.05 4.96
N THR A 188 -6.87 -19.20 5.36
CA THR A 188 -7.02 -20.38 4.49
C THR A 188 -8.14 -20.25 3.46
N GLU A 189 -9.03 -19.26 3.63
CA GLU A 189 -10.09 -18.93 2.68
C GLU A 189 -9.68 -17.84 1.68
N VAL A 190 -8.59 -17.11 1.95
CA VAL A 190 -8.07 -16.10 1.03
C VAL A 190 -7.43 -16.80 -0.16
N PRO A 191 -7.84 -16.54 -1.42
CA PRO A 191 -7.29 -17.23 -2.58
C PRO A 191 -5.76 -17.15 -2.69
N SER A 192 -5.14 -18.19 -3.25
CA SER A 192 -3.70 -18.21 -3.47
C SER A 192 -3.39 -18.67 -4.89
N PRO A 193 -2.83 -17.81 -5.75
CA PRO A 193 -2.35 -18.21 -7.07
C PRO A 193 -0.97 -18.92 -7.01
N GLY A 194 -0.44 -19.20 -5.82
CA GLY A 194 0.81 -19.94 -5.62
C GLY A 194 1.82 -19.20 -4.76
N THR A 195 3.06 -19.08 -5.22
CA THR A 195 4.19 -18.51 -4.48
C THR A 195 5.02 -17.60 -5.38
N SER A 196 5.94 -16.84 -4.79
CA SER A 196 6.86 -15.96 -5.54
C SER A 196 7.74 -16.69 -6.58
N TRP A 197 7.81 -18.02 -6.58
CA TRP A 197 8.64 -18.83 -7.49
C TRP A 197 7.89 -19.98 -8.19
N SER A 198 6.56 -20.01 -8.05
CA SER A 198 5.67 -21.00 -8.67
C SER A 198 4.26 -20.44 -8.66
N LEU A 199 3.81 -19.94 -9.80
CA LEU A 199 2.59 -19.16 -9.96
C LEU A 199 1.65 -19.83 -10.96
N ASN A 200 0.37 -19.92 -10.62
CA ASN A 200 -0.72 -20.24 -11.54
C ASN A 200 -1.25 -18.93 -12.15
N LEU A 201 -1.01 -18.71 -13.44
CA LEU A 201 -1.37 -17.48 -14.13
C LEU A 201 -2.89 -17.32 -14.32
N GLU A 202 -3.61 -18.42 -14.55
CA GLU A 202 -5.07 -18.38 -14.72
C GLU A 202 -5.75 -17.97 -13.41
N GLU A 203 -5.32 -18.58 -12.30
CA GLU A 203 -5.79 -18.20 -10.96
C GLU A 203 -5.42 -16.75 -10.64
N LEU A 204 -4.19 -16.31 -10.96
CA LEU A 204 -3.80 -14.91 -10.75
C LEU A 204 -4.70 -13.94 -11.52
N MET A 205 -4.97 -14.22 -12.80
CA MET A 205 -5.83 -13.38 -13.64
C MET A 205 -7.28 -13.37 -13.14
N ALA A 206 -7.79 -14.50 -12.64
CA ALA A 206 -9.14 -14.59 -12.10
C ALA A 206 -9.36 -13.67 -10.88
N LEU A 207 -8.30 -13.34 -10.13
CA LEU A 207 -8.35 -12.40 -9.01
C LEU A 207 -8.41 -10.92 -9.45
N ASN A 208 -8.24 -10.63 -10.74
CA ASN A 208 -8.23 -9.28 -11.32
C ASN A 208 -7.38 -8.27 -10.51
N PRO A 209 -6.09 -8.59 -10.23
CA PRO A 209 -5.24 -7.77 -9.38
C PRO A 209 -4.88 -6.44 -10.05
N GLN A 210 -4.85 -5.39 -9.25
CA GLN A 210 -4.30 -4.09 -9.62
C GLN A 210 -2.79 -4.01 -9.40
N VAL A 211 -2.24 -4.83 -8.51
CA VAL A 211 -0.81 -4.94 -8.24
C VAL A 211 -0.47 -6.29 -7.63
N VAL A 212 0.71 -6.82 -7.94
CA VAL A 212 1.30 -7.99 -7.28
C VAL A 212 2.55 -7.58 -6.51
N LEU A 213 2.62 -7.97 -5.24
CA LEU A 213 3.81 -7.78 -4.39
C LEU A 213 4.56 -9.12 -4.29
N THR A 214 5.81 -9.18 -4.72
CA THR A 214 6.55 -10.46 -4.81
C THR A 214 8.04 -10.30 -4.57
N TYR A 215 8.70 -11.40 -4.18
CA TYR A 215 10.16 -11.47 -4.17
C TYR A 215 10.74 -11.44 -5.59
N GLY A 216 11.97 -10.93 -5.74
CA GLY A 216 12.77 -10.98 -6.95
C GLY A 216 14.19 -11.48 -6.73
N PHE A 217 15.07 -11.22 -7.70
CA PHE A 217 16.54 -11.39 -7.61
C PHE A 217 17.05 -12.84 -7.54
N SER A 218 16.19 -13.82 -7.87
CA SER A 218 16.60 -15.21 -8.16
C SER A 218 16.09 -15.62 -9.55
N PRO A 219 16.70 -16.62 -10.21
CA PRO A 219 16.22 -17.09 -11.52
C PRO A 219 14.75 -17.53 -11.51
N ARG A 220 14.28 -18.14 -10.42
CA ARG A 220 12.89 -18.62 -10.31
C ARG A 220 11.91 -17.46 -10.08
N THR A 221 12.23 -16.56 -9.16
CA THR A 221 11.37 -15.41 -8.88
C THR A 221 11.34 -14.43 -10.04
N ASN A 222 12.47 -14.21 -10.73
CA ASN A 222 12.53 -13.33 -11.90
C ASN A 222 11.65 -13.85 -13.04
N ARG A 223 11.60 -15.17 -13.26
CA ARG A 223 10.65 -15.78 -14.21
C ARG A 223 9.21 -15.45 -13.84
N THR A 224 8.84 -15.58 -12.57
CA THR A 224 7.48 -15.26 -12.11
C THR A 224 7.18 -13.76 -12.27
N VAL A 225 8.14 -12.87 -11.99
CA VAL A 225 8.02 -11.42 -12.23
C VAL A 225 7.76 -11.13 -13.71
N GLU A 226 8.55 -11.71 -14.62
CA GLU A 226 8.37 -11.55 -16.06
C GLU A 226 6.99 -12.02 -16.52
N GLN A 227 6.51 -13.15 -16.01
CA GLN A 227 5.18 -13.66 -16.32
C GLN A 227 4.07 -12.69 -15.89
N ILE A 228 4.18 -12.09 -14.69
CA ILE A 228 3.21 -11.10 -14.19
C ILE A 228 3.24 -9.83 -15.05
N GLU A 229 4.43 -9.30 -15.34
CA GLU A 229 4.58 -8.07 -16.12
C GLU A 229 4.10 -8.25 -17.58
N ASN A 230 4.30 -9.44 -18.18
CA ASN A 230 3.79 -9.77 -19.52
C ASN A 230 2.26 -9.80 -19.61
N LEU A 231 1.56 -9.97 -18.49
CA LEU A 231 0.10 -9.87 -18.41
C LEU A 231 -0.39 -8.41 -18.29
N GLY A 232 0.52 -7.44 -18.23
CA GLY A 232 0.20 -6.02 -18.02
C GLY A 232 -0.19 -5.68 -16.59
N ILE A 233 0.06 -6.58 -15.63
CA ILE A 233 -0.24 -6.36 -14.21
C ILE A 233 0.97 -5.67 -13.55
N PRO A 234 0.78 -4.53 -12.85
CA PRO A 234 1.84 -3.90 -12.08
C PRO A 234 2.46 -4.87 -11.07
N CYS A 235 3.79 -4.96 -11.06
CA CYS A 235 4.54 -5.89 -10.22
C CYS A 235 5.58 -5.14 -9.40
N ILE A 236 5.43 -5.13 -8.08
CA ILE A 236 6.35 -4.52 -7.14
C ILE A 236 7.27 -5.61 -6.60
N VAL A 237 8.55 -5.47 -6.91
CA VAL A 237 9.56 -6.47 -6.58
C VAL A 237 10.35 -6.06 -5.34
N ILE A 238 10.47 -6.98 -4.40
CA ILE A 238 11.20 -6.78 -3.14
C ILE A 238 12.42 -7.71 -3.03
N SER A 239 13.41 -7.29 -2.24
CA SER A 239 14.60 -8.07 -1.90
C SER A 239 15.07 -7.67 -0.51
N LEU A 240 15.32 -8.64 0.37
CA LEU A 240 15.60 -8.35 1.77
C LEU A 240 16.91 -8.99 2.24
N SER A 241 17.82 -8.13 2.70
CA SER A 241 19.17 -8.51 3.13
C SER A 241 19.45 -8.10 4.57
N ASP A 242 18.98 -6.94 5.01
CA ASP A 242 19.25 -6.37 6.34
C ASP A 242 18.03 -5.63 6.94
N LEU A 243 18.19 -5.05 8.13
CA LEU A 243 17.11 -4.32 8.80
C LEU A 243 16.67 -3.07 8.03
N ASP A 244 17.57 -2.43 7.28
CA ASP A 244 17.23 -1.23 6.51
C ASP A 244 16.32 -1.60 5.32
N ASP A 245 16.57 -2.75 4.69
CA ASP A 245 15.66 -3.34 3.69
C ASP A 245 14.27 -3.62 4.28
N LEU A 246 14.18 -4.09 5.53
CA LEU A 246 12.88 -4.25 6.22
C LEU A 246 12.18 -2.90 6.40
N TYR A 247 12.89 -1.86 6.85
CA TYR A 247 12.31 -0.52 7.00
C TYR A 247 11.87 0.05 5.66
N ARG A 248 12.67 -0.14 4.61
CA ARG A 248 12.32 0.23 3.24
C ARG A 248 11.07 -0.50 2.77
N LEU A 249 10.93 -1.79 3.08
CA LEU A 249 9.76 -2.59 2.73
C LEU A 249 8.50 -2.08 3.42
N ILE A 250 8.56 -1.82 4.73
CA ILE A 250 7.42 -1.30 5.50
C ILE A 250 6.97 0.05 4.93
N ARG A 251 7.92 0.94 4.60
CA ARG A 251 7.62 2.22 3.93
C ARG A 251 7.01 2.03 2.54
N LEU A 252 7.58 1.15 1.73
CA LEU A 252 7.07 0.85 0.40
C LEU A 252 5.63 0.32 0.46
N TYR A 253 5.32 -0.59 1.39
CA TYR A 253 3.96 -1.07 1.56
C TYR A 253 3.05 0.03 2.12
N GLY A 254 3.56 0.87 3.03
CA GLY A 254 2.89 2.08 3.48
C GLY A 254 2.48 2.96 2.31
N GLU A 255 3.42 3.29 1.43
CA GLU A 255 3.18 4.07 0.21
C GLU A 255 2.16 3.36 -0.70
N VAL A 256 2.30 2.07 -0.98
CA VAL A 256 1.39 1.30 -1.86
C VAL A 256 -0.06 1.28 -1.36
N PHE A 257 -0.27 1.28 -0.05
CA PHE A 257 -1.61 1.19 0.53
C PHE A 257 -2.14 2.49 1.15
N GLY A 258 -1.39 3.59 1.07
CA GLY A 258 -1.77 4.87 1.69
C GLY A 258 -1.79 4.78 3.22
N LYS A 259 -0.76 4.16 3.78
CA LYS A 259 -0.56 3.84 5.20
C LYS A 259 0.82 4.31 5.70
N GLU A 260 1.32 5.41 5.15
CA GLU A 260 2.64 5.96 5.44
C GLU A 260 2.84 6.27 6.94
N ASP A 261 1.85 6.90 7.58
CA ASP A 261 1.92 7.21 9.02
C ASP A 261 2.01 5.94 9.87
N ARG A 262 1.21 4.91 9.53
CA ARG A 262 1.25 3.61 10.21
C ARG A 262 2.56 2.87 9.94
N ALA A 263 3.13 3.01 8.75
CA ALA A 263 4.43 2.44 8.42
C ALA A 263 5.54 3.00 9.32
N GLU A 264 5.60 4.32 9.52
CA GLU A 264 6.57 4.93 10.43
C GLU A 264 6.31 4.55 11.90
N GLU A 265 5.04 4.41 12.31
CA GLU A 265 4.70 3.91 13.65
C GLU A 265 5.27 2.50 13.89
N LEU A 266 5.06 1.57 12.95
CA LEU A 266 5.61 0.21 13.03
C LEU A 266 7.15 0.20 13.10
N ILE A 267 7.80 1.04 12.28
CA ILE A 267 9.27 1.18 12.30
C ILE A 267 9.75 1.74 13.65
N SER A 268 9.01 2.69 14.22
CA SER A 268 9.29 3.24 15.55
C SER A 268 9.19 2.16 16.62
N MET A 269 8.15 1.32 16.61
CA MET A 269 7.98 0.22 17.56
C MET A 269 9.13 -0.81 17.47
N ILE A 270 9.57 -1.16 16.26
CA ILE A 270 10.75 -2.03 16.08
C ILE A 270 11.98 -1.38 16.71
N ASN A 271 12.25 -0.12 16.38
CA ASN A 271 13.43 0.60 16.88
C ASN A 271 13.40 0.83 18.38
N GLN A 272 12.24 1.03 19.01
CA GLN A 272 12.11 1.14 20.47
C GLN A 272 12.65 -0.12 21.15
N THR A 273 12.26 -1.29 20.65
CA THR A 273 12.73 -2.57 21.21
C THR A 273 14.22 -2.78 20.95
N LEU A 274 14.70 -2.50 19.73
CA LEU A 274 16.12 -2.63 19.40
C LEU A 274 16.99 -1.65 20.20
N ASN A 275 16.52 -0.42 20.45
CA ASN A 275 17.26 0.57 21.24
C ASN A 275 17.31 0.19 22.71
N LEU A 276 16.22 -0.33 23.29
CA LEU A 276 16.22 -0.90 24.64
C LEU A 276 17.32 -1.96 24.80
N ILE A 277 17.47 -2.84 23.81
CA ILE A 277 18.51 -3.88 23.82
C ILE A 277 19.91 -3.23 23.75
N ARG A 278 20.13 -2.34 22.77
CA ARG A 278 21.42 -1.65 22.59
C ARG A 278 21.86 -0.89 23.84
N GLU A 279 20.94 -0.19 24.49
CA GLU A 279 21.22 0.56 25.72
C GLU A 279 21.70 -0.36 26.84
N ARG A 280 21.07 -1.53 27.00
CA ARG A 280 21.47 -2.52 28.02
C ARG A 280 22.78 -3.22 27.70
N THR A 281 23.11 -3.41 26.42
CA THR A 281 24.34 -4.08 25.97
C THR A 281 25.51 -3.13 25.68
N ALA A 282 25.30 -1.80 25.77
CA ALA A 282 26.27 -0.79 25.34
C ALA A 282 27.62 -0.84 26.08
N ASN A 283 27.61 -1.20 27.36
CA ASN A 283 28.80 -1.14 28.23
C ASN A 283 29.54 -2.48 28.35
N LEU A 284 29.14 -3.51 27.60
CA LEU A 284 29.81 -4.81 27.62
C LEU A 284 31.21 -4.71 27.00
N SER A 285 32.23 -5.19 27.72
CA SER A 285 33.55 -5.39 27.12
C SER A 285 33.51 -6.54 26.10
N ILE A 286 34.56 -6.70 25.29
CA ILE A 286 34.59 -7.82 24.33
C ILE A 286 34.62 -9.18 25.05
N GLU A 287 35.21 -9.24 26.24
CA GLU A 287 35.29 -10.43 27.08
C GLU A 287 33.94 -10.80 27.70
N ASP A 288 33.07 -9.82 27.93
CA ASP A 288 31.73 -10.04 28.48
C ASP A 288 30.72 -10.53 27.43
N LYS A 289 31.06 -10.50 26.14
CA LYS A 289 30.15 -10.90 25.05
C LYS A 289 30.23 -12.41 24.78
N PRO A 290 29.13 -13.17 24.99
CA PRO A 290 29.11 -14.60 24.70
C PRO A 290 29.35 -14.91 23.23
N LYS A 291 30.04 -16.02 22.98
CA LYS A 291 30.23 -16.57 21.64
C LYS A 291 28.99 -17.33 21.22
N VAL A 292 28.38 -16.90 20.12
CA VAL A 292 27.12 -17.44 19.63
C VAL A 292 27.34 -18.09 18.27
N ILE A 293 26.70 -19.23 18.06
CA ILE A 293 26.39 -19.71 16.71
C ILE A 293 24.89 -19.73 16.51
N HIS A 294 24.44 -19.27 15.35
CA HIS A 294 23.08 -19.49 14.89
C HIS A 294 23.08 -20.55 13.80
N THR A 295 22.18 -21.54 13.91
CA THR A 295 22.06 -22.64 12.96
C THR A 295 20.78 -22.51 12.14
N TRP A 296 20.85 -22.81 10.85
CA TRP A 296 19.78 -22.64 9.86
C TRP A 296 19.07 -23.96 9.57
N SER A 297 18.91 -24.35 8.31
CA SER A 297 18.14 -25.53 7.90
C SER A 297 18.71 -26.87 8.37
N SER A 298 19.97 -26.92 8.78
CA SER A 298 20.64 -28.08 9.40
C SER A 298 21.61 -27.61 10.50
N PRO A 299 21.97 -28.46 11.48
CA PRO A 299 22.83 -28.05 12.61
C PRO A 299 24.19 -27.46 12.20
N LEU A 300 24.78 -27.97 11.11
CA LEU A 300 26.08 -27.55 10.60
C LEU A 300 26.02 -26.41 9.56
N LYS A 301 24.83 -25.90 9.26
CA LYS A 301 24.67 -24.74 8.38
C LYS A 301 24.40 -23.51 9.24
N VAL A 302 25.36 -22.61 9.32
CA VAL A 302 25.39 -21.52 10.31
C VAL A 302 25.13 -20.16 9.66
N THR A 303 24.72 -19.15 10.43
CA THR A 303 24.60 -17.77 9.93
C THR A 303 25.98 -17.10 9.86
N GLY A 304 26.40 -16.65 8.68
CA GLY A 304 27.65 -15.91 8.48
C GLY A 304 27.53 -14.41 8.81
N GLY A 305 28.34 -13.57 8.19
CA GLY A 305 28.37 -12.11 8.46
C GLY A 305 27.24 -11.31 7.81
N LEU A 306 26.47 -11.93 6.90
CA LEU A 306 25.34 -11.28 6.25
C LEU A 306 24.01 -11.68 6.87
N GLY A 307 23.05 -10.76 6.85
CA GLY A 307 21.66 -11.04 7.20
C GLY A 307 21.23 -10.49 8.55
N VAL A 308 19.93 -10.21 8.68
CA VAL A 308 19.30 -9.74 9.93
C VAL A 308 19.67 -10.60 11.14
N THR A 309 19.74 -11.92 11.00
CA THR A 309 20.09 -12.79 12.12
C THR A 309 21.47 -12.48 12.72
N ASN A 310 22.47 -12.17 11.90
CA ASN A 310 23.77 -11.71 12.39
C ASN A 310 23.62 -10.38 13.14
N THR A 311 22.92 -9.43 12.53
CA THR A 311 22.62 -8.12 13.14
C THR A 311 21.92 -8.25 14.49
N LEU A 312 20.99 -9.20 14.64
CA LEU A 312 20.29 -9.43 15.91
C LEU A 312 21.23 -9.97 17.00
N ILE A 313 22.16 -10.88 16.66
CA ILE A 313 23.16 -11.38 17.59
C ILE A 313 24.07 -10.24 18.07
N GLU A 314 24.51 -9.37 17.15
CA GLU A 314 25.37 -8.23 17.47
C GLU A 314 24.65 -7.19 18.34
N ILE A 315 23.41 -6.82 18.00
CA ILE A 315 22.57 -5.92 18.81
C ILE A 315 22.37 -6.48 20.22
N ALA A 316 22.10 -7.79 20.30
CA ALA A 316 21.95 -8.52 21.54
C ALA A 316 23.26 -8.68 22.33
N GLY A 317 24.38 -8.10 21.90
CA GLY A 317 25.64 -8.14 22.63
C GLY A 317 26.37 -9.48 22.56
N GLY A 318 26.09 -10.31 21.57
CA GLY A 318 26.83 -11.55 21.30
C GLY A 318 27.91 -11.38 20.22
N ILE A 319 28.79 -12.37 20.11
CA ILE A 319 29.76 -12.49 19.01
C ILE A 319 29.35 -13.66 18.14
N ASN A 320 28.94 -13.39 16.89
CA ASN A 320 28.71 -14.47 15.92
C ASN A 320 30.05 -15.04 15.42
N LEU A 321 30.36 -16.27 15.82
CA LEU A 321 31.64 -16.91 15.51
C LEU A 321 31.85 -17.15 14.01
N ALA A 322 30.78 -17.33 13.25
CA ALA A 322 30.86 -17.54 11.81
C ALA A 322 31.03 -16.23 11.03
N ALA A 323 30.71 -15.08 11.61
CA ALA A 323 30.72 -13.80 10.90
C ALA A 323 32.13 -13.36 10.47
N SER A 324 33.16 -13.61 11.30
CA SER A 324 34.54 -13.23 10.98
C SER A 324 35.16 -14.06 9.87
N GLU A 325 34.81 -15.35 9.79
CA GLU A 325 35.36 -16.26 8.78
C GLU A 325 34.55 -16.24 7.48
N PHE A 326 33.26 -15.95 7.58
CA PHE A 326 32.33 -15.89 6.44
C PHE A 326 31.63 -14.54 6.35
N PRO A 327 32.37 -13.41 6.23
CA PRO A 327 31.79 -12.06 6.31
C PRO A 327 30.82 -11.74 5.17
N ASN A 328 30.96 -12.42 4.04
CA ASN A 328 30.17 -12.20 2.83
C ASN A 328 29.20 -13.35 2.52
N GLU A 329 28.95 -14.25 3.47
CA GLU A 329 28.01 -15.36 3.30
C GLU A 329 26.87 -15.28 4.29
N LYS A 330 25.67 -15.64 3.84
CA LYS A 330 24.48 -15.68 4.69
C LYS A 330 24.39 -16.97 5.49
N TYR A 331 24.56 -18.12 4.82
CA TYR A 331 24.39 -19.44 5.43
C TYR A 331 25.47 -20.46 5.00
N PRO A 332 26.76 -20.27 5.35
CA PRO A 332 27.81 -21.25 5.09
C PRO A 332 27.55 -22.59 5.80
N THR A 333 28.03 -23.68 5.22
CA THR A 333 28.07 -25.00 5.86
C THR A 333 29.47 -25.24 6.42
N VAL A 334 29.57 -25.63 7.68
CA VAL A 334 30.83 -25.91 8.37
C VAL A 334 30.90 -27.37 8.82
N SER A 335 32.06 -27.82 9.29
CA SER A 335 32.22 -29.14 9.89
C SER A 335 31.98 -29.11 11.39
N ILE A 336 31.75 -30.27 12.01
CA ILE A 336 31.60 -30.35 13.48
C ILE A 336 32.92 -30.00 14.20
N GLU A 337 34.07 -30.34 13.60
CA GLU A 337 35.39 -29.95 14.12
C GLU A 337 35.52 -28.43 14.20
N LYS A 338 34.92 -27.70 13.24
CA LYS A 338 34.92 -26.24 13.25
C LYS A 338 34.09 -25.68 14.40
N ILE A 339 32.93 -26.28 14.69
CA ILE A 339 32.11 -25.90 15.85
C ILE A 339 32.87 -26.16 17.17
N LEU A 340 33.56 -27.29 17.26
CA LEU A 340 34.40 -27.64 18.42
C LEU A 340 35.58 -26.67 18.60
N GLU A 341 36.18 -26.21 17.50
CA GLU A 341 37.24 -25.19 17.50
C GLU A 341 36.72 -23.84 18.02
N TRP A 342 35.56 -23.41 17.53
CA TRP A 342 34.95 -22.12 17.90
C TRP A 342 34.52 -22.05 19.37
N LYS A 343 34.19 -23.19 19.98
CA LYS A 343 33.76 -23.28 21.39
C LYS A 343 32.62 -22.29 21.71
N PRO A 344 31.47 -22.38 21.03
CA PRO A 344 30.35 -21.48 21.29
C PRO A 344 29.81 -21.66 22.72
N ASP A 345 29.45 -20.54 23.34
CA ASP A 345 28.78 -20.50 24.63
C ASP A 345 27.27 -20.71 24.48
N ILE A 346 26.72 -20.35 23.32
CA ILE A 346 25.28 -20.41 23.02
C ILE A 346 25.05 -20.89 21.58
N ILE A 347 24.03 -21.75 21.42
CA ILE A 347 23.51 -22.18 20.12
C ILE A 347 22.07 -21.69 19.98
N ILE A 348 21.78 -20.98 18.89
CA ILE A 348 20.42 -20.53 18.56
C ILE A 348 19.96 -21.16 17.24
N ILE A 349 18.85 -21.88 17.25
CA ILE A 349 18.32 -22.64 16.12
C ILE A 349 17.24 -21.82 15.42
N TRP A 350 17.30 -21.75 14.09
CA TRP A 350 16.24 -21.17 13.27
C TRP A 350 14.88 -21.82 13.53
N GLY A 351 13.85 -21.02 13.78
CA GLY A 351 12.54 -21.56 14.16
C GLY A 351 11.84 -22.41 13.11
N ALA A 352 12.17 -22.27 11.82
CA ALA A 352 11.66 -23.15 10.77
C ALA A 352 12.55 -24.37 10.49
N ALA A 353 13.65 -24.54 11.23
CA ALA A 353 14.48 -25.73 11.14
C ALA A 353 13.69 -26.98 11.56
N ARG A 354 13.99 -28.11 10.90
CA ARG A 354 13.29 -29.39 11.13
C ARG A 354 13.87 -30.23 12.28
N TYR A 355 14.90 -29.72 12.97
CA TYR A 355 15.50 -30.32 14.16
C TYR A 355 15.23 -29.43 15.38
N SER A 356 15.32 -29.99 16.58
CA SER A 356 15.10 -29.30 17.85
C SER A 356 16.41 -29.06 18.61
N ALA A 357 16.30 -28.42 19.78
CA ALA A 357 17.45 -28.28 20.69
C ALA A 357 17.90 -29.65 21.21
N GLU A 358 16.96 -30.55 21.50
CA GLU A 358 17.21 -31.91 21.98
C GLU A 358 18.03 -32.73 20.98
N ASP A 359 17.81 -32.53 19.67
CA ASP A 359 18.60 -33.22 18.64
C ASP A 359 20.09 -32.87 18.75
N ILE A 360 20.43 -31.59 19.00
CA ILE A 360 21.81 -31.14 19.21
C ILE A 360 22.33 -31.56 20.60
N LEU A 361 21.49 -31.42 21.64
CA LEU A 361 21.87 -31.77 23.01
C LEU A 361 22.17 -33.25 23.19
N ASN A 362 21.52 -34.13 22.42
CA ASN A 362 21.71 -35.59 22.50
C ASN A 362 22.68 -36.14 21.46
N ASP A 363 23.16 -35.33 20.51
CA ASP A 363 24.10 -35.78 19.49
C ASP A 363 25.50 -36.02 20.12
N PRO A 364 26.06 -37.25 20.04
CA PRO A 364 27.38 -37.56 20.56
C PRO A 364 28.51 -36.66 20.03
N GLN A 365 28.38 -36.15 18.81
CA GLN A 365 29.40 -35.30 18.19
C GLN A 365 29.46 -33.90 18.83
N TRP A 366 28.39 -33.46 19.49
CA TRP A 366 28.27 -32.12 20.08
C TRP A 366 28.55 -32.09 21.60
N GLN A 367 28.75 -33.24 22.25
CA GLN A 367 28.88 -33.33 23.72
C GLN A 367 30.09 -32.56 24.31
N SER A 368 31.08 -32.26 23.48
CA SER A 368 32.26 -31.47 23.87
C SER A 368 32.08 -29.96 23.61
N VAL A 369 30.95 -29.53 23.05
CA VAL A 369 30.65 -28.12 22.76
C VAL A 369 30.19 -27.43 24.05
N PRO A 370 30.77 -26.29 24.46
CA PRO A 370 30.41 -25.64 25.73
C PRO A 370 28.92 -25.29 25.86
N ALA A 371 28.30 -24.80 24.79
CA ALA A 371 26.85 -24.56 24.77
C ALA A 371 26.02 -25.80 25.10
N VAL A 372 26.42 -26.97 24.60
CA VAL A 372 25.72 -28.25 24.88
C VAL A 372 25.94 -28.70 26.31
N GLN A 373 27.18 -28.64 26.79
CA GLN A 373 27.53 -29.00 28.18
C GLN A 373 26.77 -28.15 29.21
N ASN A 374 26.51 -26.89 28.88
CA ASN A 374 25.79 -25.96 29.73
C ASN A 374 24.28 -25.88 29.45
N GLY A 375 23.75 -26.69 28.52
CA GLY A 375 22.34 -26.69 28.15
C GLY A 375 21.86 -25.40 27.47
N LYS A 376 22.76 -24.56 26.95
CA LYS A 376 22.46 -23.28 26.27
C LYS A 376 22.21 -23.47 24.78
N VAL A 377 21.25 -24.33 24.46
CA VAL A 377 20.79 -24.60 23.09
C VAL A 377 19.32 -24.21 22.99
N TYR A 378 19.03 -23.20 22.18
CA TYR A 378 17.69 -22.61 22.10
C TYR A 378 17.14 -22.68 20.70
N LYS A 379 15.83 -22.88 20.57
CA LYS A 379 15.10 -22.76 19.30
C LYS A 379 14.00 -21.73 19.46
N TYR A 380 13.96 -20.75 18.57
CA TYR A 380 12.86 -19.78 18.56
C TYR A 380 11.65 -20.29 17.77
N PRO A 381 10.45 -19.73 18.00
CA PRO A 381 9.24 -20.09 17.25
C PRO A 381 9.38 -19.87 15.74
N ARG A 382 8.51 -20.48 14.93
CA ARG A 382 8.50 -20.30 13.47
C ARG A 382 7.95 -18.92 13.07
N THR A 383 8.77 -17.90 13.32
CA THR A 383 8.51 -16.48 13.04
C THR A 383 9.38 -15.95 11.89
N SER A 384 9.08 -14.74 11.39
CA SER A 384 9.82 -14.08 10.31
C SER A 384 10.85 -13.08 10.88
N THR A 385 12.02 -12.98 10.22
CA THR A 385 12.96 -11.86 10.43
C THR A 385 12.61 -10.64 9.56
N TRP A 386 11.58 -10.75 8.73
CA TRP A 386 11.19 -9.77 7.70
C TRP A 386 9.83 -9.13 7.98
N ALA A 387 9.39 -9.16 9.23
CA ALA A 387 8.13 -8.60 9.67
C ALA A 387 8.31 -7.92 11.05
N PRO A 388 7.37 -7.08 11.51
CA PRO A 388 7.52 -6.31 12.74
C PRO A 388 7.88 -7.12 13.99
N GLU A 389 7.49 -8.39 14.08
CA GLU A 389 7.83 -9.26 15.21
C GLU A 389 9.33 -9.61 15.33
N VAL A 390 10.17 -9.19 14.39
CA VAL A 390 11.63 -9.23 14.51
C VAL A 390 12.12 -8.53 15.78
N ALA A 391 11.39 -7.52 16.26
CA ALA A 391 11.65 -6.82 17.51
C ALA A 391 11.63 -7.78 18.71
N ILE A 392 10.62 -8.65 18.77
CA ILE A 392 10.45 -9.64 19.85
C ILE A 392 11.52 -10.73 19.74
N LEU A 393 11.84 -11.17 18.52
CA LEU A 393 12.92 -12.11 18.29
C LEU A 393 14.27 -11.56 18.77
N ALA A 394 14.56 -10.28 18.51
CA ALA A 394 15.76 -9.61 18.97
C ALA A 394 15.83 -9.55 20.51
N LEU A 395 14.72 -9.20 21.16
CA LEU A 395 14.62 -9.19 22.63
C LEU A 395 14.82 -10.59 23.22
N ARG A 396 14.30 -11.62 22.55
CA ARG A 396 14.54 -13.01 22.96
C ARG A 396 16.00 -13.43 22.83
N PHE A 397 16.67 -13.04 21.75
CA PHE A 397 18.11 -13.27 21.60
C PHE A 397 18.88 -12.57 22.72
N ALA A 398 18.55 -11.31 23.02
CA ALA A 398 19.18 -10.54 24.08
C ALA A 398 19.06 -11.21 25.45
N LYS A 399 17.88 -11.74 25.82
CA LYS A 399 17.69 -12.46 27.08
C LYS A 399 18.37 -13.82 27.12
N TRP A 400 18.48 -14.54 26.00
CA TRP A 400 19.26 -15.78 25.96
C TRP A 400 20.76 -15.54 26.07
N ILE A 401 21.25 -14.45 25.48
CA ILE A 401 22.66 -14.09 25.47
C ILE A 401 23.07 -13.52 26.83
N HIS A 402 22.27 -12.60 27.39
CA HIS A 402 22.55 -11.89 28.65
C HIS A 402 21.34 -11.91 29.60
N PRO A 403 20.97 -13.07 30.17
CA PRO A 403 19.76 -13.20 30.99
C PRO A 403 19.71 -12.23 32.18
N GLU A 404 20.86 -11.91 32.77
CA GLU A 404 21.01 -10.96 33.88
C GLU A 404 20.63 -9.53 33.50
N LEU A 405 20.96 -9.08 32.28
CA LEU A 405 20.65 -7.73 31.80
C LEU A 405 19.17 -7.56 31.46
N PHE A 406 18.42 -8.64 31.29
CA PHE A 406 17.01 -8.65 30.90
C PHE A 406 16.13 -9.42 31.90
N SER A 407 16.57 -9.53 33.16
CA SER A 407 15.90 -10.30 34.21
C SER A 407 14.57 -9.69 34.67
N ASP A 408 14.41 -8.37 34.54
CA ASP A 408 13.21 -7.59 34.85
C ASP A 408 12.14 -7.65 33.75
N ILE A 409 12.46 -8.15 32.56
CA ILE A 409 11.54 -8.19 31.41
C ILE A 409 10.91 -9.58 31.29
N ASN A 410 9.58 -9.64 31.42
CA ASN A 410 8.80 -10.79 30.98
C ASN A 410 8.57 -10.71 29.46
N ILE A 411 9.24 -11.58 28.68
CA ILE A 411 9.15 -11.51 27.21
C ILE A 411 7.75 -11.88 26.72
N GLN A 412 7.06 -12.82 27.38
CA GLN A 412 5.72 -13.21 26.96
C GLN A 412 4.75 -12.03 27.05
N GLU A 413 4.74 -11.32 28.18
CA GLU A 413 3.90 -10.12 28.37
C GLU A 413 4.27 -9.00 27.39
N TYR A 414 5.57 -8.76 27.19
CA TYR A 414 6.04 -7.76 26.23
C TYR A 414 5.60 -8.10 24.80
N ALA A 415 5.75 -9.36 24.40
CA ALA A 415 5.33 -9.85 23.10
C ALA A 415 3.82 -9.72 22.93
N ASP A 416 3.01 -10.11 23.91
CA ASP A 416 1.55 -10.00 23.81
C ASP A 416 1.09 -8.55 23.64
N GLN A 417 1.71 -7.60 24.35
CA GLN A 417 1.43 -6.18 24.16
C GLN A 417 1.84 -5.69 22.77
N TYR A 418 3.03 -6.08 22.30
CA TYR A 418 3.52 -5.72 20.98
C TYR A 418 2.62 -6.27 19.87
N PHE A 419 2.27 -7.56 19.94
CA PHE A 419 1.37 -8.19 18.98
C PHE A 419 -0.03 -7.59 19.01
N MET A 420 -0.53 -7.17 20.17
CA MET A 420 -1.82 -6.49 20.26
C MET A 420 -1.79 -5.14 19.52
N GLN A 421 -0.69 -4.38 19.66
CA GLN A 421 -0.51 -3.10 18.99
C GLN A 421 -0.28 -3.25 17.48
N VAL A 422 0.46 -4.28 17.03
CA VAL A 422 0.79 -4.50 15.62
C VAL A 422 -0.33 -5.22 14.86
N TYR A 423 -0.86 -6.30 15.43
CA TYR A 423 -1.74 -7.27 14.78
C TYR A 423 -3.13 -7.39 15.43
N GLY A 424 -3.41 -6.67 16.53
CA GLY A 424 -4.72 -6.75 17.19
C GLY A 424 -5.01 -8.11 17.86
N ILE A 425 -3.98 -8.93 18.08
CA ILE A 425 -4.07 -10.25 18.71
C ILE A 425 -2.96 -10.41 19.76
N PRO A 426 -3.13 -11.27 20.78
CA PRO A 426 -1.99 -11.71 21.60
C PRO A 426 -0.98 -12.48 20.74
N GLY A 427 0.26 -12.61 21.21
CA GLY A 427 1.31 -13.33 20.51
C GLY A 427 0.93 -14.80 20.35
N PRO A 428 0.97 -15.38 19.13
CA PRO A 428 0.64 -16.79 18.91
C PRO A 428 1.79 -17.74 19.27
N PHE A 429 2.76 -17.25 20.04
CA PHE A 429 4.03 -17.90 20.30
C PHE A 429 4.28 -17.95 21.80
N GLU A 430 4.85 -19.06 22.23
CA GLU A 430 5.43 -19.20 23.56
C GLU A 430 6.87 -18.67 23.51
N TRP A 431 7.10 -17.55 24.18
CA TRP A 431 8.41 -16.91 24.27
C TRP A 431 9.13 -17.25 25.56
N GLU A 432 8.41 -17.62 26.62
CA GLU A 432 8.97 -18.20 27.84
C GLU A 432 8.46 -19.65 27.97
N PRO A 433 9.34 -20.61 28.34
CA PRO A 433 8.94 -22.01 28.58
C PRO A 433 8.08 -22.19 29.83
#